data_AF-A0AAW2PCB2-F1
#
_entry.id   AF-A0AAW2PCB2-F1
#
_cell.length_a   1.000
_cell.length_b   1.000
_cell.length_c   1.000
_cell.angle_alpha   90.00
_cell.angle_beta   90.00
_cell.angle_gamma   90.00
#
_symmetry.space_group_name_H-M   'P 1'
#
loop_
_entity.id
_entity.type
_entity.pdbx_description
1 polymer ?
#
loop_
_entity_poly.entity_id
_entity_poly.type
_entity_poly.pdbx_seq_one_letter_code
_entity_poly.pdbx_strand_id
1 'polypeptide(L)'
;MIIPSTFEAVEHIAHLNLRDEHLQYKNLVVKVVLDKNRPKIQTVVNKFEAIQNEYRTMQLEILAGNKSLVTTLVENGWRFHVDLAAVSVWKGARYKHSCNRSTYRI
;
A
#
# COMPACT_ATOMS: atom_id res chain seq x y z
N MET A 1 22.26 3.55 7.03
CA MET A 1 21.08 2.68 7.20
C MET A 1 19.84 3.55 7.17
N ILE A 2 18.99 3.43 6.15
CA ILE A 2 17.78 4.26 6.01
C ILE A 2 16.63 3.46 6.59
N ILE A 3 16.28 3.69 7.84
CA ILE A 3 15.15 3.01 8.49
C ILE A 3 13.86 3.57 7.85
N PRO A 4 12.95 2.73 7.32
CA PRO A 4 11.65 3.20 6.87
C PRO A 4 10.93 3.80 8.08
N SER A 5 10.68 5.10 8.03
CA SER A 5 10.06 5.85 9.13
C SER A 5 8.58 6.15 8.87
N THR A 6 8.12 5.95 7.63
CA THR A 6 6.76 6.25 7.21
C THR A 6 6.18 5.19 6.28
N PHE A 7 4.85 5.11 6.26
CA PHE A 7 4.07 4.30 5.33
C PHE A 7 2.88 5.10 4.80
N GLU A 8 2.38 4.71 3.62
CA GLU A 8 1.14 5.28 3.08
C GLU A 8 -0.01 4.33 3.42
N ALA A 9 -1.21 4.84 3.66
CA ALA A 9 -2.39 3.98 3.75
C ALA A 9 -3.52 4.44 2.85
N VAL A 10 -4.31 3.48 2.41
CA VAL A 10 -5.51 3.63 1.61
C VAL A 10 -6.60 2.85 2.31
N GLU A 11 -7.54 3.55 2.95
CA GLU A 11 -8.57 2.95 3.81
C GLU A 11 -7.95 2.01 4.87
N HIS A 12 -8.24 0.71 4.78
CA HIS A 12 -7.81 -0.31 5.73
C HIS A 12 -6.50 -1.01 5.33
N ILE A 13 -5.84 -0.52 4.27
CA ILE A 13 -4.66 -1.14 3.66
C ILE A 13 -3.46 -0.20 3.83
N ALA A 14 -2.41 -0.67 4.48
CA ALA A 14 -1.14 0.05 4.63
C ALA A 14 -0.11 -0.46 3.62
N HIS A 15 0.54 0.46 2.90
CA HIS A 15 1.55 0.19 1.89
C HIS A 15 2.94 0.56 2.44
N LEU A 16 3.80 -0.45 2.56
CA LEU A 16 5.21 -0.29 2.91
C LEU A 16 6.07 -0.28 1.63
N ASN A 17 7.17 0.45 1.65
CA ASN A 17 8.22 0.33 0.63
C ASN A 17 9.47 -0.26 1.30
N LEU A 18 9.47 -1.57 1.53
CA LEU A 18 10.62 -2.26 2.12
C LEU A 18 11.70 -2.49 1.07
N ARG A 19 12.92 -2.06 1.39
CA ARG A 19 14.13 -2.40 0.63
C ARG A 19 14.65 -3.77 1.04
N ASP A 20 15.51 -4.37 0.22
CA ASP A 20 16.08 -5.71 0.47
C ASP A 20 16.73 -5.83 1.84
N GLU A 21 17.45 -4.79 2.28
CA GLU A 21 18.09 -4.72 3.61
C GLU A 21 17.09 -4.84 4.78
N HIS A 22 15.83 -4.47 4.56
CA HIS A 22 14.75 -4.50 5.55
C HIS A 22 13.90 -5.77 5.51
N LEU A 23 14.04 -6.60 4.47
CA LEU A 23 13.22 -7.80 4.30
C LEU A 23 13.40 -8.80 5.46
N GLN A 24 14.60 -8.87 6.05
CA GLN A 24 14.86 -9.70 7.23
C GLN A 24 14.01 -9.30 8.45
N TYR A 25 13.58 -8.04 8.55
CA TYR A 25 12.74 -7.52 9.63
C TYR A 25 11.27 -7.37 9.22
N LYS A 26 10.88 -7.83 8.03
CA LYS A 26 9.52 -7.69 7.46
C LYS A 26 8.43 -8.06 8.45
N ASN A 27 8.54 -9.21 9.12
CA ASN A 27 7.53 -9.69 10.05
C ASN A 27 7.36 -8.78 11.28
N LEU A 28 8.47 -8.24 11.80
CA LEU A 28 8.44 -7.32 12.94
C LEU A 28 7.80 -5.99 12.55
N VAL A 29 8.20 -5.41 11.42
CA VAL A 29 7.64 -4.15 10.91
C VAL A 29 6.14 -4.29 10.68
N VAL A 30 5.72 -5.38 10.02
CA VAL A 30 4.30 -5.66 9.74
C VAL A 30 3.48 -5.77 11.01
N LYS A 31 3.99 -6.48 12.02
CA LYS A 31 3.32 -6.60 13.32
C LYS A 31 3.16 -5.24 14.00
N VAL A 32 4.22 -4.44 14.05
CA VAL A 32 4.19 -3.10 14.66
C VAL A 32 3.19 -2.19 13.95
N VAL A 33 3.16 -2.22 12.61
CA VAL A 33 2.22 -1.42 11.81
C VAL A 33 0.77 -1.81 12.12
N LEU A 34 0.46 -3.10 12.17
CA LEU A 34 -0.88 -3.56 12.52
C LEU A 34 -1.26 -3.16 13.95
N ASP A 35 -0.39 -3.45 14.92
CA ASP A 35 -0.68 -3.23 16.34
C ASP A 35 -0.89 -1.75 16.66
N LYS A 36 -0.09 -0.86 16.06
CA LYS A 36 -0.20 0.60 16.28
C LYS A 36 -1.40 1.25 15.58
N ASN A 37 -1.94 0.64 14.53
CA ASN A 37 -2.94 1.29 13.68
C ASN A 37 -4.29 0.57 13.65
N ARG A 38 -4.47 -0.45 14.50
CA ARG A 38 -5.77 -1.07 14.73
C ARG A 38 -6.76 -0.07 15.37
N PRO A 39 -8.06 -0.15 15.03
CA PRO A 39 -8.69 -1.09 14.09
C PRO A 39 -8.68 -0.60 12.62
N LYS A 40 -8.08 0.56 12.34
CA LYS A 40 -8.15 1.21 11.02
C LYS A 40 -7.42 0.40 9.96
N ILE A 41 -6.18 -0.01 10.24
CA ILE A 41 -5.39 -0.85 9.33
C ILE A 41 -5.61 -2.32 9.65
N GLN A 42 -5.98 -3.07 8.63
CA GLN A 42 -6.27 -4.50 8.71
C GLN A 42 -5.36 -5.33 7.79
N THR A 43 -4.91 -4.73 6.69
CA THR A 43 -4.03 -5.38 5.71
C THR A 43 -2.76 -4.55 5.53
N VAL A 44 -1.61 -5.21 5.50
CA VAL A 44 -0.31 -4.58 5.22
C VAL A 44 0.27 -5.24 3.97
N VAL A 45 0.67 -4.41 3.02
CA VAL A 45 1.30 -4.85 1.77
C VAL A 45 2.68 -4.22 1.60
N ASN A 46 3.59 -4.93 0.95
CA ASN A 46 4.81 -4.36 0.43
C ASN A 46 4.57 -3.91 -1.01
N LYS A 47 5.02 -2.70 -1.33
CA LYS A 47 5.04 -2.14 -2.67
C LYS A 47 6.45 -2.26 -3.21
N PHE A 48 6.60 -3.04 -4.28
CA PHE A 48 7.84 -3.13 -5.04
C PHE A 48 7.83 -2.05 -6.13
N GLU A 49 8.94 -1.33 -6.24
CA GLU A 49 9.20 -0.49 -7.40
C GLU A 49 9.57 -1.41 -8.57
N ALA A 50 8.73 -1.45 -9.61
CA ALA A 50 9.10 -2.13 -10.84
C ALA A 50 10.25 -1.36 -11.49
N ILE A 51 11.42 -1.98 -11.55
CA ILE A 51 12.56 -1.48 -12.30
C ILE A 51 12.18 -1.61 -13.78
N GLN A 52 11.78 -0.49 -14.38
CA GLN A 52 11.45 -0.34 -15.80
C GLN A 52 10.13 -0.97 -16.28
N ASN A 53 9.03 -0.23 -16.15
CA ASN A 53 7.89 -0.44 -17.03
C ASN A 53 7.43 0.93 -17.54
N GLU A 54 7.25 1.06 -18.85
CA GLU A 54 6.82 2.29 -19.56
C GLU A 54 5.50 2.87 -18.99
N TYR A 55 4.74 2.04 -18.26
CA TYR A 55 3.45 2.37 -17.64
C TYR A 55 3.50 2.70 -16.14
N ARG A 56 4.67 2.68 -15.47
CA ARG A 56 4.80 2.91 -14.01
C ARG A 56 3.86 2.04 -13.15
N THR A 57 3.70 0.78 -13.52
CA THR A 57 2.96 -0.20 -12.73
C THR A 57 3.72 -0.55 -11.46
N MET A 58 3.00 -0.64 -10.34
CA MET A 58 3.54 -1.02 -9.03
C MET A 58 3.18 -2.49 -8.78
N GLN A 59 4.05 -3.27 -8.14
CA GLN A 59 3.67 -4.62 -7.70
C GLN A 59 3.42 -4.61 -6.20
N LEU A 60 2.34 -5.27 -5.77
CA LEU A 60 1.96 -5.36 -4.36
C LEU A 60 2.05 -6.81 -3.89
N GLU A 61 2.67 -7.03 -2.75
CA GLU A 61 2.69 -8.30 -2.02
C GLU A 61 2.01 -8.12 -0.68
N ILE A 62 1.08 -9.03 -0.36
CA ILE A 62 0.42 -9.03 0.94
C ILE A 62 1.36 -9.62 1.99
N LEU A 63 1.65 -8.84 3.04
CA LEU A 63 2.51 -9.26 4.14
C LEU A 63 1.70 -9.78 5.34
N ALA A 64 0.53 -9.19 5.58
CA ALA A 64 -0.42 -9.66 6.60
C ALA A 64 -1.83 -9.10 6.34
N GLY A 65 -2.85 -9.76 6.92
CA GLY A 65 -4.24 -9.32 6.86
C GLY A 65 -5.06 -10.04 5.79
N ASN A 66 -6.04 -9.34 5.22
CA ASN A 66 -6.95 -9.91 4.23
C ASN A 66 -6.26 -10.06 2.86
N LYS A 67 -6.60 -11.12 2.13
CA LYS A 67 -6.11 -11.39 0.77
C LYS A 67 -6.80 -10.53 -0.29
N SER A 68 -7.97 -9.98 0.00
CA SER A 68 -8.64 -9.03 -0.89
C SER A 68 -8.07 -7.63 -0.68
N LEU A 69 -7.60 -7.01 -1.77
CA LEU A 69 -7.18 -5.61 -1.80
C LEU A 69 -8.25 -4.69 -2.41
N VAL A 70 -9.51 -5.15 -2.38
CA VAL A 70 -10.66 -4.37 -2.82
C VAL A 70 -11.03 -3.39 -1.71
N THR A 71 -11.12 -2.12 -2.06
CA THR A 71 -11.49 -1.05 -1.13
C THR A 71 -12.44 -0.05 -1.77
N THR A 72 -13.11 0.74 -0.94
CA THR A 72 -14.00 1.82 -1.40
C THR A 72 -13.37 3.16 -1.08
N LEU A 73 -13.01 3.91 -2.11
CA LEU A 73 -12.48 5.26 -1.96
C LEU A 73 -13.61 6.26 -2.02
N VAL A 74 -13.61 7.24 -1.12
CA VAL A 74 -14.53 8.37 -1.18
C VAL A 74 -13.74 9.62 -1.56
N GLU A 75 -13.94 10.11 -2.79
CA GLU A 75 -13.35 11.35 -3.28
C GLU A 75 -14.46 12.31 -3.72
N ASN A 76 -14.47 13.54 -3.19
CA ASN A 76 -15.44 14.57 -3.55
C ASN A 76 -16.92 14.13 -3.44
N GLY A 77 -17.22 13.23 -2.49
CA GLY A 77 -18.56 12.66 -2.29
C GLY A 77 -18.89 11.45 -3.17
N TRP A 78 -18.03 11.10 -4.12
CA TRP A 78 -18.20 9.93 -4.99
C TRP A 78 -17.49 8.71 -4.41
N ARG A 79 -18.14 7.55 -4.50
CA ARG A 79 -17.60 6.28 -4.01
C ARG A 79 -17.08 5.45 -5.18
N PHE A 80 -15.81 5.06 -5.13
CA PHE A 80 -15.14 4.24 -6.13
C PHE A 80 -14.77 2.90 -5.51
N HIS A 81 -15.19 1.80 -6.13
CA HIS A 81 -14.70 0.47 -5.77
C HIS A 81 -13.43 0.19 -6.56
N VAL A 82 -12.32 0.02 -5.84
CA VAL A 82 -10.99 -0.13 -6.41
C VAL A 82 -10.37 -1.42 -5.89
N ASP A 83 -9.99 -2.30 -6.81
CA ASP A 83 -9.11 -3.41 -6.50
C ASP A 83 -7.66 -2.96 -6.70
N LEU A 84 -6.95 -2.73 -5.59
CA LEU A 84 -5.56 -2.26 -5.65
C LEU A 84 -4.62 -3.30 -6.28
N ALA A 85 -4.96 -4.59 -6.26
CA ALA A 85 -4.16 -5.63 -6.92
C ALA A 85 -4.34 -5.59 -8.45
N ALA A 86 -5.56 -5.32 -8.92
CA ALA A 86 -5.89 -5.25 -10.33
C ALA A 86 -5.49 -3.92 -10.98
N VAL A 87 -5.56 -2.81 -10.23
CA VAL A 87 -5.11 -1.48 -10.70
C VAL A 87 -3.61 -1.48 -11.00
N SER A 88 -2.83 -2.32 -10.34
CA SER A 88 -1.41 -2.55 -10.65
C SER A 88 -1.15 -3.27 -11.98
N VAL A 89 -2.19 -3.77 -12.68
CA VAL A 89 -2.06 -4.57 -13.91
C VAL A 89 -2.72 -3.91 -15.15
N TRP A 90 -3.49 -2.83 -15.03
CA TRP A 90 -4.16 -2.19 -16.19
C TRP A 90 -3.49 -0.91 -16.71
N LYS A 91 -3.33 -0.86 -18.04
CA LYS A 91 -2.51 0.07 -18.84
C LYS A 91 -3.11 1.48 -19.01
N GLY A 92 -2.22 2.46 -19.21
CA GLY A 92 -2.43 3.50 -20.23
C GLY A 92 -3.01 4.86 -19.79
N ALA A 93 -3.48 5.02 -18.56
CA ALA A 93 -3.92 6.33 -18.08
C ALA A 93 -3.17 6.68 -16.80
N ARG A 94 -2.39 7.76 -16.85
CA ARG A 94 -1.87 8.41 -15.65
C ARG A 94 -3.05 9.07 -14.94
N TYR A 95 -3.88 8.27 -14.28
CA TYR A 95 -4.88 8.77 -13.34
C TYR A 95 -4.12 9.32 -12.13
N LYS A 96 -3.73 10.60 -12.23
CA LYS A 96 -3.49 11.44 -11.06
C LYS A 96 -4.85 11.71 -10.41
N HIS A 97 -5.45 10.71 -9.80
CA HIS A 97 -6.37 10.99 -8.71
C HIS A 97 -5.49 11.23 -7.50
N SER A 98 -5.64 12.40 -6.89
CA SER A 98 -5.20 12.64 -5.53
C SER A 98 -6.06 11.79 -4.60
N CYS A 99 -5.87 10.47 -4.66
CA CYS A 99 -6.31 9.55 -3.61
C CYS A 99 -5.71 10.11 -2.33
N ASN A 100 -6.58 10.33 -1.35
CA ASN A 100 -6.29 11.01 -0.09
C ASN A 100 -5.28 10.19 0.72
N ARG A 101 -4.02 10.20 0.28
CA ARG A 101 -2.92 9.42 0.84
C ARG A 101 -2.57 10.07 2.15
N SER A 102 -2.91 9.37 3.22
CA SER A 102 -2.42 9.73 4.54
C SER A 102 -1.07 9.07 4.74
N THR A 103 -0.04 9.89 4.95
CA THR A 103 1.31 9.42 5.32
C THR A 103 1.35 9.24 6.83
N TYR A 104 1.61 8.02 7.27
CA TYR A 104 1.74 7.64 8.67
C TYR A 104 3.20 7.39 9.02
N ARG A 105 3.56 7.56 10.30
CA ARG A 105 4.86 7.13 10.83
C ARG A 105 4.75 5.72 11.42
N ILE A 106 5.81 4.92 11.24
CA ILE A 106 5.90 3.56 11.79
C ILE A 106 6.01 3.58 13.31
#